data_AF-A0A368KL93-F1
#
_entry.id   AF-A0A368KL93-F1
#
_cell.length_a   1.000
_cell.length_b   1.000
_cell.length_c   1.000
_cell.angle_alpha   90.00
_cell.angle_beta   90.00
_cell.angle_gamma   90.00
#
_symmetry.space_group_name_H-M   'P 1'
#
loop_
_entity.id
_entity.type
_entity.pdbx_description
1 polymer ?
#
loop_
_entity_poly.entity_id
_entity_poly.type
_entity_poly.pdbx_seq_one_letter_code
_entity_poly.pdbx_strand_id
1 'polypeptide(L)'
;MNVPTIEMDQEQALAKLKAYRRELHHGADEVYQAAAQGYEALAKGLKLIDIGQAISQGGTFPDQFPRLAIARADRQVVKCVLQRGRTTFDASREGYGSSLIVQIANDLVNTWETKYTRIPIVPADVRQELRAMKRSVDLRRYHILWEVEAWYDRNPIVPPEAMKNSRPHNYRGQCLIDCITTISEDSLIWYECNLGLFVVPLVD
;
A
#
# COMPACT_ATOMS: atom_id res chain seq x y z
N MET A 1 13.47 -2.43 -7.31
CA MET A 1 12.26 -3.04 -7.90
C MET A 1 11.86 -2.23 -9.12
N ASN A 2 11.68 -2.86 -10.27
CA ASN A 2 11.09 -2.17 -11.43
C ASN A 2 9.57 -2.22 -11.25
N VAL A 3 8.96 -1.08 -10.94
CA VAL A 3 7.53 -1.01 -10.66
C VAL A 3 6.84 -0.42 -11.88
N PRO A 4 5.83 -1.09 -12.45
CA PRO A 4 5.18 -0.64 -13.65
C PRO A 4 4.50 0.71 -13.40
N THR A 5 4.82 1.68 -14.25
CA THR A 5 4.30 3.03 -14.13
C THR A 5 3.35 3.38 -15.27
N ILE A 6 2.22 4.00 -14.94
CA ILE A 6 1.32 4.60 -15.92
C ILE A 6 1.80 6.04 -16.13
N GLU A 7 2.27 6.34 -17.34
CA GLU A 7 2.72 7.68 -17.71
C GLU A 7 1.73 8.31 -18.71
N MET A 8 1.55 9.63 -18.61
CA MET A 8 0.72 10.40 -19.52
C MET A 8 1.28 11.80 -19.63
N ASP A 9 1.20 12.38 -20.83
CA ASP A 9 1.56 13.78 -21.02
C ASP A 9 0.66 14.71 -20.18
N GLN A 10 1.23 15.81 -19.69
CA GLN A 10 0.54 16.73 -18.79
C GLN A 10 -0.69 17.37 -19.44
N GLU A 11 -0.62 17.74 -20.73
CA GLU A 11 -1.74 18.36 -21.44
C GLU A 11 -2.87 17.35 -21.64
N GLN A 12 -2.52 16.10 -21.96
CA GLN A 12 -3.48 15.01 -22.09
C GLN A 12 -4.16 14.70 -20.75
N ALA A 13 -3.40 14.70 -19.65
CA ALA A 13 -3.94 14.49 -18.30
C ALA A 13 -4.91 15.61 -17.90
N LEU A 14 -4.58 16.88 -18.16
CA LEU A 14 -5.48 18.01 -17.93
C LEU A 14 -6.76 17.93 -18.76
N ALA A 15 -6.64 17.54 -20.04
CA ALA A 15 -7.79 17.37 -20.91
C ALA A 15 -8.75 16.28 -20.39
N LYS A 16 -8.21 15.13 -19.96
CA LYS A 16 -8.99 14.04 -19.37
C LYS A 16 -9.59 14.42 -18.02
N LEU A 17 -8.84 15.09 -17.14
CA LEU A 17 -9.34 15.61 -15.88
C LEU A 17 -10.56 16.53 -16.10
N LYS A 18 -10.48 17.43 -17.08
CA LYS A 18 -11.58 18.32 -17.44
C LYS A 18 -12.80 17.57 -17.96
N ALA A 19 -12.60 16.51 -18.76
CA ALA A 19 -13.69 15.65 -19.22
C ALA A 19 -14.36 14.93 -18.04
N TYR A 20 -13.58 14.27 -17.17
CA TYR A 20 -14.09 13.58 -15.99
C TYR A 20 -14.86 14.50 -15.04
N ARG A 21 -14.32 15.70 -14.77
CA ARG A 21 -15.01 16.69 -13.92
C ARG A 21 -16.33 17.20 -14.51
N ARG A 22 -16.49 17.19 -15.84
CA ARG A 22 -17.75 17.56 -16.52
C ARG A 22 -18.78 16.45 -16.43
N GLU A 23 -18.35 15.20 -16.52
CA GLU A 23 -19.22 14.01 -16.41
C GLU A 23 -19.57 13.65 -14.96
N LEU A 24 -18.86 14.22 -13.99
CA LEU A 24 -19.13 14.09 -12.56
C LEU A 24 -20.47 14.80 -12.21
N HIS A 25 -21.59 14.19 -12.57
CA HIS A 25 -22.92 14.57 -12.12
C HIS A 25 -23.06 14.29 -10.62
N HIS A 26 -24.02 14.95 -9.95
CA HIS A 26 -24.21 14.98 -8.48
C HIS A 26 -24.36 13.62 -7.74
N GLY A 27 -24.19 12.48 -8.42
CA GLY A 27 -24.13 11.15 -7.81
C GLY A 27 -23.07 10.23 -8.43
N ALA A 28 -22.05 10.78 -9.10
CA ALA A 28 -21.04 9.98 -9.78
C ALA A 28 -20.31 9.03 -8.84
N ASP A 29 -20.27 7.76 -9.25
CA ASP A 29 -19.69 6.62 -8.54
C ASP A 29 -18.28 6.91 -8.02
N GLU A 30 -17.92 6.34 -6.86
CA GLU A 30 -16.60 6.41 -6.23
C GLU A 30 -15.45 6.14 -7.22
N VAL A 31 -15.71 5.32 -8.24
CA VAL A 31 -14.79 5.00 -9.34
C VAL A 31 -14.41 6.23 -10.18
N TYR A 32 -15.35 7.12 -10.50
CA TYR A 32 -15.08 8.33 -11.28
C TYR A 32 -14.30 9.37 -10.47
N GLN A 33 -14.61 9.49 -9.18
CA GLN A 33 -13.84 10.35 -8.27
C GLN A 33 -12.40 9.87 -8.19
N ALA A 34 -12.19 8.57 -8.01
CA ALA A 34 -10.87 7.97 -7.99
C ALA A 34 -10.09 8.20 -9.30
N ALA A 35 -10.75 8.01 -10.45
CA ALA A 35 -10.13 8.26 -11.75
C ALA A 35 -9.77 9.75 -11.96
N ALA A 36 -10.64 10.68 -11.53
CA ALA A 36 -10.37 12.12 -11.63
C ALA A 36 -9.15 12.52 -10.78
N GLN A 37 -9.01 11.96 -9.58
CA GLN A 37 -7.85 12.19 -8.72
C GLN A 37 -6.55 11.68 -9.36
N GLY A 38 -6.60 10.52 -10.01
CA GLY A 38 -5.53 10.03 -10.88
C GLY A 38 -5.17 11.05 -11.98
N TYR A 39 -6.12 11.49 -12.80
CA TYR A 39 -5.76 12.47 -13.83
C TYR A 39 -5.22 13.80 -13.27
N GLU A 40 -5.70 14.22 -12.10
CA GLU A 40 -5.22 15.42 -11.44
C GLU A 40 -3.74 15.34 -11.07
N ALA A 41 -3.28 14.21 -10.54
CA ALA A 41 -1.89 14.09 -10.18
C ALA A 41 -0.98 13.79 -11.39
N LEU A 42 -1.48 13.14 -12.46
CA LEU A 42 -0.76 13.05 -13.74
C LEU A 42 -0.53 14.46 -14.30
N ALA A 43 -1.55 15.32 -14.22
CA ALA A 43 -1.46 16.72 -14.61
C ALA A 43 -0.50 17.55 -13.74
N LYS A 44 -0.09 17.07 -12.56
CA LYS A 44 0.94 17.66 -11.71
C LYS A 44 2.35 17.13 -12.04
N GLY A 45 2.49 16.32 -13.09
CA GLY A 45 3.76 15.71 -13.51
C GLY A 45 4.19 14.54 -12.62
N LEU A 46 3.29 14.02 -11.80
CA LEU A 46 3.54 12.82 -11.02
C LEU A 46 3.31 11.61 -11.97
N LYS A 47 4.02 10.49 -11.81
CA LYS A 47 3.72 9.22 -12.54
C LYS A 47 2.67 8.38 -11.84
N LEU A 48 2.05 7.38 -12.45
CA LEU A 48 1.14 6.47 -11.73
C LEU A 48 1.70 5.06 -11.50
N ILE A 49 1.24 4.29 -10.51
CA ILE A 49 1.57 2.87 -10.30
C ILE A 49 0.31 2.06 -10.44
N ASP A 50 0.42 1.01 -11.25
CA ASP A 50 -0.51 -0.10 -11.21
C ASP A 50 -0.13 -1.07 -10.09
N ILE A 51 -0.84 -1.01 -8.97
CA ILE A 51 -0.60 -1.88 -7.79
C ILE A 51 -0.76 -3.36 -8.16
N GLY A 52 -1.79 -3.67 -8.95
CA GLY A 52 -2.08 -5.05 -9.33
C GLY A 52 -0.96 -5.62 -10.18
N GLN A 53 -0.52 -4.85 -11.17
CA GLN A 53 0.61 -5.21 -12.02
C GLN A 53 1.92 -5.27 -11.24
N ALA A 54 2.17 -4.32 -10.33
CA ALA A 54 3.36 -4.31 -9.48
C ALA A 54 3.46 -5.58 -8.63
N ILE A 55 2.37 -5.94 -7.93
CA ILE A 55 2.32 -7.14 -7.09
C ILE A 55 2.43 -8.42 -7.94
N SER A 56 1.78 -8.45 -9.10
CA SER A 56 1.89 -9.58 -10.03
C SER A 56 3.34 -9.77 -10.55
N GLN A 57 4.02 -8.70 -10.91
CA GLN A 57 5.41 -8.73 -11.39
C GLN A 57 6.43 -9.03 -10.29
N GLY A 58 6.12 -8.70 -9.03
CA GLY A 58 6.94 -9.05 -7.88
C GLY A 58 7.07 -10.56 -7.66
N GLY A 59 6.17 -11.36 -8.26
CA GLY A 59 6.16 -12.81 -8.13
C GLY A 59 5.66 -13.29 -6.78
N THR A 60 5.68 -14.61 -6.60
CA THR A 60 5.19 -15.29 -5.40
C THR A 60 6.29 -16.09 -4.71
N PHE A 61 6.05 -16.42 -3.45
CA PHE A 61 6.76 -17.45 -2.69
C PHE A 61 6.28 -18.85 -3.08
N PRO A 62 6.97 -19.94 -2.66
CA PRO A 62 6.53 -21.31 -2.94
C PRO A 62 5.14 -21.66 -2.40
N ASP A 63 4.67 -20.97 -1.36
CA ASP A 63 3.34 -21.08 -0.78
C ASP A 63 2.28 -20.22 -1.50
N GLN A 64 2.65 -19.63 -2.65
CA GLN A 64 1.82 -18.77 -3.49
C GLN A 64 1.47 -17.40 -2.92
N PHE A 65 2.01 -17.02 -1.76
CA PHE A 65 1.83 -15.67 -1.26
C PHE A 65 2.71 -14.68 -2.05
N PRO A 66 2.24 -13.46 -2.30
CA PRO A 66 2.99 -12.49 -3.07
C PRO A 66 4.26 -12.06 -2.33
N ARG A 67 5.34 -11.79 -3.07
CA ARG A 67 6.56 -11.21 -2.51
C ARG A 67 6.42 -9.72 -2.20
N LEU A 68 5.34 -9.10 -2.68
CA LEU A 68 4.99 -7.73 -2.41
C LEU A 68 3.74 -7.66 -1.54
N ALA A 69 3.75 -6.74 -0.57
CA ALA A 69 2.58 -6.43 0.24
C ALA A 69 2.30 -4.94 0.26
N ILE A 70 1.02 -4.61 0.45
CA ILE A 70 0.54 -3.26 0.66
C ILE A 70 -0.27 -3.17 1.94
N ALA A 71 -0.08 -2.11 2.73
CA ALA A 71 -0.78 -1.90 3.99
C ALA A 71 -0.70 -0.45 4.46
N ARG A 72 -1.56 -0.04 5.39
CA ARG A 72 -1.43 1.28 6.02
C ARG A 72 -0.15 1.38 6.86
N ALA A 73 0.50 2.54 6.81
CA ALA A 73 1.81 2.79 7.39
C ALA A 73 1.80 2.98 8.91
N ASP A 74 0.63 3.23 9.50
CA ASP A 74 0.45 3.25 10.96
C ASP A 74 0.29 1.84 11.54
N ARG A 75 0.03 0.83 10.71
CA ARG A 75 -0.12 -0.56 11.19
C ARG A 75 1.25 -1.19 11.42
N GLN A 76 1.27 -2.17 12.31
CA GLN A 76 2.47 -2.96 12.61
C GLN A 76 2.48 -4.29 11.85
N VAL A 77 1.31 -4.81 11.45
CA VAL A 77 1.13 -6.06 10.72
C VAL A 77 0.06 -5.88 9.65
N VAL A 78 0.27 -6.54 8.51
CA VAL A 78 -0.72 -6.74 7.46
C VAL A 78 -1.21 -8.17 7.45
N LYS A 79 -2.51 -8.35 7.19
CA LYS A 79 -3.12 -9.65 6.93
C LYS A 79 -3.32 -9.78 5.41
N CYS A 80 -2.81 -10.88 4.85
CA CYS A 80 -3.04 -11.27 3.46
C CYS A 80 -3.93 -12.51 3.44
N VAL A 81 -4.97 -12.49 2.60
CA VAL A 81 -5.89 -13.61 2.40
C VAL A 81 -5.89 -13.99 0.93
N LEU A 82 -5.56 -15.24 0.63
CA LEU A 82 -5.79 -15.84 -0.68
C LEU A 82 -7.17 -16.49 -0.66
N GLN A 83 -8.07 -16.05 -1.54
CA GLN A 83 -9.44 -16.56 -1.61
C GLN A 83 -9.98 -16.48 -3.05
N ARG A 84 -10.37 -17.63 -3.63
CA ARG A 84 -11.12 -17.73 -4.91
C ARG A 84 -10.54 -16.87 -6.05
N GLY A 85 -9.27 -17.06 -6.39
CA GLY A 85 -8.65 -16.30 -7.46
C GLY A 85 -8.35 -14.84 -7.09
N ARG A 86 -8.37 -14.49 -5.79
CA ARG A 86 -8.09 -13.13 -5.31
C ARG A 86 -7.13 -13.13 -4.13
N THR A 87 -6.21 -12.19 -4.16
CA THR A 87 -5.34 -11.83 -3.04
C THR A 87 -5.87 -10.56 -2.43
N THR A 88 -6.20 -10.61 -1.15
CA THR A 88 -6.73 -9.48 -0.39
C THR A 88 -5.73 -9.05 0.67
N PHE A 89 -5.34 -7.78 0.66
CA PHE A 89 -4.62 -7.16 1.76
C PHE A 89 -5.58 -6.34 2.62
N ASP A 90 -5.57 -6.62 3.92
CA ASP A 90 -6.34 -5.84 4.88
C ASP A 90 -5.63 -4.53 5.21
N ALA A 91 -6.06 -3.45 4.57
CA ALA A 91 -5.66 -2.08 4.88
C ALA A 91 -6.74 -1.33 5.69
N SER A 92 -7.66 -2.04 6.36
CA SER A 92 -8.71 -1.42 7.16
C SER A 92 -8.18 -0.73 8.43
N ARG A 93 -8.97 0.23 8.93
CA ARG A 93 -8.81 0.79 10.27
C ARG A 93 -9.53 -0.10 11.27
N GLU A 94 -8.88 -0.47 12.37
CA GLU A 94 -9.56 -1.16 13.45
C GLU A 94 -10.74 -0.32 13.96
N GLY A 95 -11.96 -0.86 13.85
CA GLY A 95 -13.14 -0.37 14.55
C GLY A 95 -14.20 0.39 13.74
N TYR A 96 -13.96 0.88 12.51
CA TYR A 96 -15.00 1.64 11.77
C TYR A 96 -14.91 1.49 10.24
N GLY A 97 -15.94 0.87 9.65
CA GLY A 97 -16.69 1.44 8.53
C GLY A 97 -16.25 1.17 7.09
N SER A 98 -14.98 1.23 6.75
CA SER A 98 -14.54 0.95 5.38
C SER A 98 -13.18 0.28 5.40
N SER A 99 -13.18 -1.03 5.15
CA SER A 99 -11.95 -1.74 4.91
C SER A 99 -11.46 -1.37 3.52
N LEU A 100 -10.40 -0.55 3.43
CA LEU A 100 -9.64 -0.52 2.20
C LEU A 100 -9.08 -1.93 2.02
N ILE A 101 -9.65 -2.64 1.06
CA ILE A 101 -9.31 -4.00 0.69
C ILE A 101 -8.67 -3.88 -0.68
N VAL A 102 -7.36 -4.06 -0.73
CA VAL A 102 -6.68 -4.17 -2.01
C VAL A 102 -6.90 -5.59 -2.51
N GLN A 103 -7.79 -5.75 -3.50
CA GLN A 103 -8.05 -7.03 -4.17
C GLN A 103 -7.29 -7.10 -5.48
N ILE A 104 -6.50 -8.16 -5.63
CA ILE A 104 -5.73 -8.41 -6.84
C ILE A 104 -6.08 -9.79 -7.34
N ALA A 105 -6.34 -9.93 -8.64
CA ALA A 105 -6.59 -11.22 -9.24
C ALA A 105 -5.35 -12.14 -9.08
N ASN A 106 -5.59 -13.41 -8.81
CA ASN A 106 -4.58 -14.45 -8.83
C ASN A 106 -5.15 -15.70 -9.51
N ASP A 107 -4.27 -16.60 -9.95
CA ASP A 107 -4.67 -17.79 -10.70
C ASP A 107 -5.11 -18.97 -9.80
N LEU A 108 -5.25 -18.75 -8.49
CA LEU A 108 -5.51 -19.80 -7.50
C LEU A 108 -7.01 -20.03 -7.33
N VAL A 109 -7.55 -21.02 -8.05
CA VAL A 109 -9.01 -21.20 -8.15
C VAL A 109 -9.66 -21.67 -6.84
N ASN A 110 -8.96 -22.34 -5.91
CA ASN A 110 -9.59 -22.98 -4.74
C ASN A 110 -8.76 -22.93 -3.44
N THR A 111 -7.95 -21.89 -3.24
CA THR A 111 -7.18 -21.74 -1.99
C THR A 111 -7.90 -20.80 -1.04
N TRP A 112 -8.02 -21.20 0.23
CA TRP A 112 -8.33 -20.30 1.33
C TRP A 112 -7.21 -20.39 2.36
N GLU A 113 -6.28 -19.44 2.28
CA GLU A 113 -5.19 -19.33 3.24
C GLU A 113 -5.07 -17.89 3.74
N THR A 114 -4.60 -17.74 4.96
CA THR A 114 -4.38 -16.44 5.59
C THR A 114 -3.00 -16.43 6.19
N LYS A 115 -2.21 -15.41 5.84
CA LYS A 115 -0.91 -15.16 6.46
C LYS A 115 -0.75 -13.70 6.84
N TYR A 116 0.25 -13.47 7.67
CA TYR A 116 0.57 -12.19 8.26
C TYR A 116 2.01 -11.83 7.95
N THR A 117 2.31 -10.55 7.84
CA THR A 117 3.71 -10.11 7.85
C THR A 117 3.84 -8.76 8.54
N ARG A 118 5.06 -8.44 9.00
CA ARG A 118 5.35 -7.19 9.68
C ARG A 118 5.46 -6.07 8.67
N ILE A 119 4.96 -4.91 9.05
CA ILE A 119 5.07 -3.69 8.27
C ILE A 119 6.37 -3.00 8.69
N PRO A 120 7.22 -2.59 7.72
CA PRO A 120 8.44 -1.88 8.04
C PRO A 120 8.13 -0.52 8.68
N ILE A 121 8.97 -0.10 9.62
CA ILE A 121 8.82 1.21 10.26
C ILE A 121 9.10 2.30 9.24
N VAL A 122 8.21 3.29 9.15
CA VAL A 122 8.46 4.55 8.41
C VAL A 122 9.55 5.35 9.11
N PRO A 123 10.74 5.53 8.50
CA PRO A 123 11.86 6.15 9.17
C PRO A 123 11.70 7.66 9.30
N ALA A 124 12.55 8.22 10.17
CA ALA A 124 12.34 9.56 10.70
C ALA A 124 12.63 10.66 9.67
N ASP A 125 13.58 10.43 8.78
CA ASP A 125 13.93 11.25 7.62
C ASP A 125 12.73 11.44 6.69
N VAL A 126 12.04 10.37 6.31
CA VAL A 126 10.82 10.46 5.50
C VAL A 126 9.73 11.28 6.19
N ARG A 127 9.59 11.16 7.51
CA ARG A 127 8.66 12.02 8.26
C ARG A 127 9.12 13.48 8.27
N GLN A 128 10.41 13.76 8.25
CA GLN A 128 10.94 15.13 8.16
C GLN A 128 10.70 15.72 6.77
N GLU A 129 10.91 14.94 5.69
CA GLU A 129 10.61 15.35 4.33
C GLU A 129 9.13 15.71 4.15
N LEU A 130 8.23 14.91 4.72
CA LEU A 130 6.80 15.24 4.75
C LEU A 130 6.51 16.59 5.40
N ARG A 131 7.14 16.87 6.54
CA ARG A 131 7.01 18.17 7.21
C ARG A 131 7.57 19.30 6.34
N ALA A 132 8.72 19.10 5.70
CA ALA A 132 9.35 20.09 4.84
C ALA A 132 8.46 20.43 3.62
N MET A 133 7.79 19.43 3.05
CA MET A 133 6.79 19.59 1.99
C MET A 133 5.45 20.13 2.48
N LYS A 134 5.31 20.48 3.77
CA LYS A 134 4.06 20.90 4.41
C LYS A 134 2.91 19.89 4.22
N ARG A 135 3.24 18.61 4.14
CA ARG A 135 2.27 17.50 4.11
C ARG A 135 1.98 17.03 5.53
N SER A 136 0.86 16.31 5.70
CA SER A 136 0.54 15.68 6.98
C SER A 136 1.66 14.72 7.42
N VAL A 137 1.82 14.49 8.71
CA VAL A 137 2.68 13.42 9.25
C VAL A 137 1.85 12.28 9.84
N ASP A 138 0.53 12.36 9.72
CA ASP A 138 -0.38 11.34 10.19
C ASP A 138 -0.27 10.09 9.32
N LEU A 139 0.52 9.10 9.77
CA LEU A 139 0.74 7.83 9.08
C LEU A 139 -0.53 7.03 8.80
N ARG A 140 -1.66 7.37 9.42
CA ARG A 140 -2.95 6.74 9.10
C ARG A 140 -3.37 6.97 7.68
N ARG A 141 -2.92 8.10 7.17
CA ARG A 141 -3.08 8.48 5.80
C ARG A 141 -2.23 7.52 4.96
N TYR A 142 -1.10 7.05 5.46
CA TYR A 142 -0.08 6.49 4.61
C TYR A 142 -0.32 5.01 4.22
N HIS A 143 -0.02 4.55 3.00
CA HIS A 143 0.13 3.12 2.61
C HIS A 143 1.57 2.77 2.23
N ILE A 144 2.06 1.62 2.64
CA ILE A 144 3.39 1.13 2.33
C ILE A 144 3.26 0.02 1.31
N LEU A 145 4.04 0.08 0.24
CA LEU A 145 4.32 -1.05 -0.65
C LEU A 145 5.74 -1.53 -0.37
N TRP A 146 5.94 -2.81 -0.05
CA TRP A 146 7.27 -3.33 0.29
C TRP A 146 7.44 -4.79 -0.08
N GLU A 147 8.71 -5.20 -0.22
CA GLU A 147 9.08 -6.60 -0.38
C GLU A 147 8.98 -7.33 0.96
N VAL A 148 8.15 -8.37 0.98
CA VAL A 148 7.91 -9.20 2.14
C VAL A 148 9.08 -10.15 2.33
N GLU A 149 9.69 -10.13 3.51
CA GLU A 149 10.75 -11.09 3.85
C GLU A 149 10.18 -12.50 4.08
N ALA A 150 9.09 -12.57 4.85
CA ALA A 150 8.43 -13.82 5.21
C ALA A 150 6.95 -13.61 5.55
N TRP A 151 6.14 -14.61 5.24
CA TRP A 151 4.75 -14.73 5.65
C TRP A 151 4.63 -15.69 6.84
N TYR A 152 3.89 -15.28 7.87
CA TYR A 152 3.66 -16.01 9.11
C TYR A 152 2.22 -16.52 9.18
N ASP A 153 2.00 -17.74 9.66
CA ASP A 153 0.65 -18.31 9.82
C ASP A 153 -0.15 -17.67 10.97
N ARG A 154 0.52 -16.88 11.81
CA ARG A 154 -0.07 -16.17 12.95
C ARG A 154 0.44 -14.75 12.99
N ASN A 155 -0.33 -13.85 13.62
CA ASN A 155 0.08 -12.47 13.81
C ASN A 155 1.42 -12.41 14.60
N PRO A 156 2.52 -11.93 14.01
CA PRO A 156 3.85 -11.97 14.60
C PRO A 156 4.09 -10.96 15.73
N ILE A 157 3.09 -10.13 16.07
CA ILE A 157 3.13 -9.21 17.22
C ILE A 157 2.54 -9.87 18.46
N VAL A 158 1.56 -10.77 18.29
CA VAL A 158 0.92 -11.43 19.42
C VAL A 158 1.91 -12.45 19.98
N PRO A 159 2.34 -12.32 21.25
CA PRO A 159 3.23 -13.31 21.86
C PRO A 159 2.59 -14.69 21.78
N PRO A 160 3.35 -15.77 21.52
CA PRO A 160 2.83 -17.13 21.62
C PRO A 160 2.16 -17.29 22.99
N GLU A 161 0.98 -17.92 23.06
CA GLU A 161 0.27 -18.05 24.35
C GLU A 161 1.11 -18.78 25.41
N ALA A 162 2.02 -19.66 24.97
CA ALA A 162 3.01 -20.32 25.82
C ALA A 162 3.98 -19.34 26.53
N MET A 163 4.10 -18.10 26.07
CA MET A 163 4.94 -17.05 26.66
C MET A 163 4.21 -16.12 27.62
N LYS A 164 2.88 -16.23 27.79
CA LYS A 164 2.13 -15.40 28.76
C LYS A 164 2.63 -15.58 30.21
N ASN A 165 3.30 -16.70 30.52
CA ASN A 165 3.88 -16.98 31.83
C ASN A 165 5.41 -16.74 31.93
N SER A 166 6.08 -16.36 30.85
CA SER A 166 7.52 -16.08 30.85
C SER A 166 7.79 -14.57 30.94
N ARG A 167 8.65 -14.16 31.87
CA ARG A 167 9.05 -12.75 32.05
C ARG A 167 9.55 -12.14 30.73
N PRO A 168 9.21 -10.88 30.41
CA PRO A 168 9.53 -10.28 29.12
C PRO A 168 11.04 -10.28 28.87
N HIS A 169 11.48 -10.94 27.80
CA HIS A 169 12.83 -10.82 27.26
C HIS A 169 12.84 -9.70 26.22
N ASN A 170 13.79 -8.79 26.38
CA ASN A 170 13.94 -7.60 25.56
C ASN A 170 14.53 -8.03 24.19
N TYR A 171 13.68 -8.36 23.22
CA TYR A 171 14.12 -8.69 21.87
C TYR A 171 14.54 -7.42 21.11
N ARG A 172 15.85 -7.19 21.01
CA ARG A 172 16.44 -6.28 20.01
C ARG A 172 16.53 -7.02 18.68
N GLY A 173 15.50 -6.91 17.84
CA GLY A 173 15.62 -7.30 16.43
C GLY A 173 16.53 -6.31 15.71
N GLN A 174 17.61 -6.79 15.08
CA GLN A 174 18.38 -6.04 14.10
C GLN A 174 17.51 -5.85 12.85
N CYS A 175 17.04 -4.63 12.60
CA CYS A 175 16.47 -4.27 11.32
C CYS A 175 17.62 -3.89 10.38
N LEU A 176 17.86 -4.70 9.33
CA LEU A 176 18.53 -4.20 8.13
C LEU A 176 17.50 -3.32 7.41
N ILE A 177 17.76 -2.01 7.33
CA ILE A 177 16.90 -1.05 6.65
C ILE A 177 17.78 -0.28 5.68
N ASP A 178 17.61 -0.53 4.39
CA ASP A 178 18.09 0.35 3.33
C ASP A 178 16.89 0.93 2.56
N CYS A 179 16.84 2.28 2.54
CA CYS A 179 16.12 3.22 1.67
C CYS A 179 14.58 3.35 1.77
N ILE A 180 14.08 4.60 1.91
CA ILE A 180 12.66 4.98 2.13
C ILE A 180 12.28 6.26 1.35
N THR A 181 11.07 6.35 0.79
CA THR A 181 10.46 7.54 0.15
C THR A 181 8.90 7.50 0.14
N THR A 182 8.23 8.61 -0.23
CA THR A 182 6.89 9.01 0.30
C THR A 182 5.85 9.55 -0.72
N ILE A 183 4.56 9.12 -0.80
CA ILE A 183 3.57 9.58 -1.85
C ILE A 183 2.05 9.42 -1.55
N SER A 184 1.19 10.46 -1.66
CA SER A 184 -0.28 10.51 -1.31
C SER A 184 -1.27 9.55 -2.00
N GLU A 185 -2.31 9.10 -1.27
CA GLU A 185 -3.61 8.61 -1.75
C GLU A 185 -4.65 9.73 -1.60
N ASP A 186 -5.17 10.22 -2.71
CA ASP A 186 -6.44 9.70 -3.18
C ASP A 186 -6.26 9.07 -4.59
N SER A 187 -6.27 7.73 -4.60
CA SER A 187 -6.15 6.75 -5.70
C SER A 187 -5.12 6.93 -6.83
N LEU A 188 -4.40 5.82 -7.05
CA LEU A 188 -3.32 5.55 -8.01
C LEU A 188 -1.98 6.20 -7.56
N ILE A 189 -0.95 5.37 -7.34
CA ILE A 189 0.32 5.72 -6.64
C ILE A 189 1.32 6.39 -7.61
N TRP A 190 2.40 7.09 -7.21
CA TRP A 190 3.27 7.87 -8.13
C TRP A 190 4.79 7.55 -8.22
N TYR A 191 5.58 8.07 -9.19
CA TYR A 191 7.07 7.87 -9.29
C TYR A 191 7.92 8.93 -10.05
N GLU A 192 9.18 9.11 -9.67
CA GLU A 192 10.39 9.30 -10.51
C GLU A 192 11.55 8.59 -9.78
N CYS A 193 12.40 7.85 -10.51
CA CYS A 193 13.11 6.69 -9.95
C CYS A 193 14.59 6.95 -9.62
N ASN A 194 15.00 6.58 -8.39
CA ASN A 194 16.21 5.76 -8.12
C ASN A 194 16.17 5.21 -6.65
N LEU A 195 15.66 3.98 -6.47
CA LEU A 195 15.84 3.01 -5.35
C LEU A 195 15.32 3.36 -3.91
N GLY A 196 14.21 2.75 -3.43
CA GLY A 196 13.85 2.64 -1.98
C GLY A 196 12.33 2.55 -1.62
N LEU A 197 11.98 2.00 -0.45
CA LEU A 197 10.66 1.67 0.17
C LEU A 197 9.57 2.78 0.10
N PHE A 198 8.26 2.45 0.05
CA PHE A 198 7.16 3.41 -0.25
C PHE A 198 6.20 3.66 0.94
N VAL A 199 5.67 4.88 1.14
CA VAL A 199 4.74 5.24 2.25
C VAL A 199 3.70 6.33 1.79
N VAL A 200 2.36 6.15 1.92
CA VAL A 200 1.34 6.82 1.02
C VAL A 200 0.06 7.54 1.59
N PRO A 201 0.00 8.85 1.92
CA PRO A 201 -1.07 9.57 2.69
C PRO A 201 -2.51 9.67 2.10
N LEU A 202 -3.59 9.27 2.81
CA LEU A 202 -5.03 9.55 2.68
C LEU A 202 -5.38 10.97 3.12
N VAL A 203 -6.44 11.55 2.58
CA VAL A 203 -7.07 12.75 3.13
C VAL A 203 -8.53 12.41 3.44
N ASP A 204 -9.01 12.84 4.61
CA ASP A 204 -10.42 12.71 5.04
C ASP A 204 -11.33 13.70 4.28
#